data_AF-A0A4C2ENH7-F1
#
_entry.id   AF-A0A4C2ENH7-F1
#
_cell.length_a   1.000
_cell.length_b   1.000
_cell.length_c   1.000
_cell.angle_alpha   90.00
_cell.angle_beta   90.00
_cell.angle_gamma   90.00
#
_symmetry.space_group_name_H-M   'P 1'
#
loop_
_entity.id
_entity.type
_entity.pdbx_description
1 polymer ?
#
loop_
_entity_poly.entity_id
_entity_poly.type
_entity_poly.pdbx_seq_one_letter_code
_entity_poly.pdbx_strand_id
1 'polypeptide(L)' 'MIGSVENGTSPREVTSQDYESIYNGLIQNHLPKLAKYDIIDYDDRAKVVTVTPRIEEYVILIVIARMID' A
#
# COMPACT_ATOMS: atom_id res chain seq x y z
N MET A 1 1.13 -1.74 12.46
CA MET A 1 -0.02 -1.01 11.89
C MET A 1 0.54 -0.05 10.84
N ILE A 2 -0.03 0.04 9.64
CA ILE A 2 0.54 0.85 8.52
C ILE A 2 0.82 2.30 8.96
N GLY A 3 -0.09 2.90 9.73
CA GLY A 3 0.10 4.26 10.23
C GLY A 3 1.32 4.50 11.12
N SER A 4 1.75 3.47 11.84
CA SER A 4 2.97 3.53 12.67
C SER A 4 4.24 3.51 11.81
N VAL A 5 4.19 2.85 10.64
CA VAL A 5 5.27 2.87 9.65
C VAL A 5 5.30 4.20 8.89
N GLU A 6 4.14 4.76 8.55
CA GLU A 6 4.06 6.04 7.84
C GLU A 6 4.43 7.24 8.72
N ASN A 7 4.01 7.25 10.00
CA ASN A 7 4.21 8.40 10.88
C ASN A 7 5.39 8.25 11.85
N GLY A 8 6.13 7.13 11.81
CA GLY A 8 7.26 6.87 12.72
C GLY A 8 6.88 6.83 14.22
N THR A 9 5.60 6.69 14.54
CA THR A 9 5.04 6.70 15.90
C THR A 9 4.80 5.29 16.41
N SER A 10 4.80 5.09 17.72
CA SER A 10 4.55 3.78 18.31
C SER A 10 3.14 3.27 17.93
N PRO A 11 2.93 1.97 17.65
CA PRO A 11 1.59 1.43 17.34
C PRO A 11 0.53 1.68 18.41
N ARG A 12 0.94 2.05 19.63
CA ARG A 12 0.07 2.39 20.77
C ARG A 12 -0.38 3.85 20.78
N GLU A 13 0.23 4.71 19.97
CA GLU A 13 -0.02 6.15 19.92
C GLU A 13 -0.88 6.56 18.71
N VAL A 14 -1.15 5.61 17.80
CA VAL A 14 -2.00 5.85 16.63
C VAL A 14 -3.43 6.09 17.12
N THR A 15 -3.89 7.33 17.00
CA THR A 15 -5.28 7.67 17.33
C THR A 15 -6.22 7.16 16.24
N SER A 16 -7.51 7.04 16.56
CA SER A 16 -8.54 6.71 15.56
C SER A 16 -8.56 7.71 14.39
N GLN A 17 -8.18 8.97 14.66
CA GLN A 17 -8.15 10.05 13.69
C GLN A 17 -6.92 9.94 12.76
N ASP A 18 -5.78 9.51 13.29
CA ASP A 18 -4.61 9.16 12.47
C ASP A 18 -4.93 7.95 11.58
N TYR A 19 -5.63 6.97 12.13
CA TYR A 19 -6.04 5.78 11.39
C TYR A 19 -6.94 6.13 10.20
N GLU A 20 -7.91 7.02 10.40
CA GLU A 20 -8.81 7.50 9.35
C GLU A 20 -8.05 8.30 8.27
N SER A 21 -7.10 9.15 8.67
CA SER A 21 -6.26 9.92 7.74
C SER A 21 -5.41 9.01 6.85
N ILE A 22 -4.75 8.03 7.43
CA ILE A 22 -3.93 7.03 6.73
C ILE A 22 -4.78 6.16 5.81
N TYR A 23 -5.94 5.72 6.30
CA TYR A 23 -6.87 4.93 5.49
C TYR A 23 -7.38 5.72 4.28
N ASN A 24 -7.71 7.00 4.46
CA ASN A 24 -8.08 7.89 3.37
C ASN A 24 -6.92 8.09 2.38
N GLY A 25 -5.69 8.29 2.86
CA GLY A 25 -4.50 8.41 2.02
C GLY A 25 -4.26 7.15 1.17
N LEU A 26 -4.36 5.97 1.79
CA LEU A 26 -4.22 4.67 1.12
C LEU A 26 -5.24 4.53 -0.03
N ILE A 27 -6.52 4.75 0.26
CA ILE A 27 -7.62 4.58 -0.70
C ILE A 27 -7.59 5.63 -1.80
N GLN A 28 -7.36 6.90 -1.47
CA GLN A 28 -7.46 7.98 -2.44
C GLN A 28 -6.21 8.10 -3.33
N ASN A 29 -5.02 7.74 -2.81
CA ASN A 29 -3.77 8.02 -3.49
C ASN A 29 -3.01 6.77 -3.93
N HIS A 30 -2.88 5.76 -3.06
CA HIS A 30 -1.96 4.64 -3.31
C HIS A 30 -2.62 3.52 -4.10
N LEU A 31 -3.82 3.06 -3.69
CA LEU A 31 -4.52 1.99 -4.39
C LEU A 31 -4.84 2.35 -5.85
N PRO A 32 -5.31 3.58 -6.18
CA PRO A 32 -5.57 3.96 -7.58
C PRO A 32 -4.30 3.99 -8.43
N LYS A 33 -3.15 4.36 -7.85
CA LYS A 33 -1.86 4.33 -8.57
C LYS A 33 -1.42 2.89 -8.86
N LEU A 34 -1.53 1.98 -7.89
CA LEU A 34 -1.18 0.58 -8.09
C LEU A 34 -2.13 -0.09 -9.11
N ALA A 35 -3.42 0.23 -9.04
CA ALA A 35 -4.42 -0.25 -10.00
C ALA A 35 -4.18 0.30 -11.42
N LYS A 36 -3.77 1.57 -11.56
CA LYS A 36 -3.39 2.17 -12.85
C LYS A 36 -2.26 1.40 -13.54
N TYR A 37 -1.34 0.83 -12.78
CA TYR A 37 -0.25 0.01 -13.30
C TYR A 37 -0.58 -1.48 -13.33
N ASP A 38 -1.84 -1.87 -13.13
CA ASP A 38 -2.30 -3.26 -13.19
C ASP A 38 -1.57 -4.15 -12.18
N ILE A 39 -1.09 -3.60 -11.06
CA ILE A 39 -0.41 -4.35 -9.98
C ILE A 39 -1.43 -4.99 -9.03
N ILE A 40 -2.56 -4.30 -8.85
CA ILE A 40 -3.71 -4.77 -8.08
C ILE A 40 -4.99 -4.50 -8.86
N ASP A 41 -6.02 -5.27 -8.57
CA ASP A 41 -7.41 -4.89 -8.79
C ASP A 41 -7.99 -4.39 -7.46
N TYR A 42 -8.63 -3.23 -7.49
CA TYR A 42 -9.21 -2.61 -6.30
C TYR A 42 -10.71 -2.36 -6.49
N ASP A 43 -11.52 -3.13 -5.76
CA ASP A 43 -12.95 -2.88 -5.63
C ASP A 43 -13.18 -1.86 -4.51
N ASP A 44 -13.35 -0.60 -4.90
CA ASP A 44 -13.61 0.51 -3.97
C ASP A 44 -14.94 0.37 -3.22
N ARG A 45 -15.92 -0.34 -3.78
CA ARG A 45 -17.24 -0.54 -3.14
C ARG A 45 -17.15 -1.62 -2.08
N ALA A 46 -16.49 -2.74 -2.38
CA ALA A 46 -16.29 -3.84 -1.45
C ALA A 46 -15.10 -3.62 -0.50
N LYS A 47 -14.25 -2.62 -0.77
CA LYS A 47 -12.96 -2.38 -0.10
C LYS A 47 -12.04 -3.61 -0.14
N VAL A 48 -12.05 -4.31 -1.27
CA VAL A 48 -11.25 -5.52 -1.50
C VAL A 48 -10.11 -5.22 -2.47
N VAL A 49 -8.91 -5.68 -2.13
CA VAL A 49 -7.72 -5.61 -2.98
C VAL A 49 -7.34 -7.02 -3.39
N THR A 50 -7.18 -7.24 -4.69
CA THR A 50 -6.66 -8.49 -5.25
C THR A 50 -5.36 -8.20 -5.98
N VAL A 51 -4.32 -8.98 -5.71
CA VAL A 51 -3.06 -8.87 -6.45
C VAL A 51 -3.20 -9.48 -7.84
N THR A 52 -2.63 -8.83 -8.84
CA THR A 52 -2.55 -9.36 -10.19
C THR A 52 -1.21 -10.12 -10.37
N PRO A 53 -1.06 -10.95 -11.42
CA PRO A 53 0.21 -11.59 -11.72
C PRO A 53 1.36 -10.61 -11.99
N ARG A 54 1.07 -9.37 -12.42
CA ARG A 54 2.08 -8.35 -12.74
C ARG A 54 2.93 -7.97 -11.52
N ILE A 55 2.43 -8.17 -10.30
CA ILE A 55 3.21 -7.88 -9.10
C ILE A 55 4.52 -8.67 -9.03
N GLU A 56 4.56 -9.87 -9.61
CA GLU A 56 5.76 -10.73 -9.60
C GLU A 56 6.91 -10.08 -10.39
N GLU A 57 6.61 -9.40 -11.49
CA GLU A 57 7.61 -8.67 -12.30
C GLU A 57 8.29 -7.57 -11.48
N TYR A 58 7.52 -6.80 -10.71
CA TYR A 58 8.03 -5.73 -9.87
C TYR A 58 8.80 -6.26 -8.65
N VAL A 59 8.36 -7.39 -8.06
CA VAL A 59 9.09 -8.05 -6.97
C VAL A 59 10.48 -8.47 -7.43
N ILE A 60 10.60 -9.09 -8.62
CA ILE A 60 11.89 -9.47 -9.20
C ILE A 60 12.79 -8.25 -9.38
N LEU A 61 12.24 -7.16 -9.91
CA LEU A 61 12.98 -5.92 -10.15
C LEU A 61 13.52 -5.28 -8.86
N ILE A 62 12.71 -5.27 -7.80
CA ILE A 62 13.11 -4.78 -6.46
C ILE A 62 14.17 -5.68 -5.84
N VAL A 63 14.02 -7.00 -5.94
CA VAL A 63 14.99 -7.96 -5.41
C VAL A 63 16.33 -7.80 -6.11
N ILE A 64 16.34 -7.72 -7.44
CA ILE A 64 17.56 -7.48 -8.22
C ILE A 64 18.19 -6.15 -7.79
N ALA A 65 17.43 -5.06 -7.74
CA ALA A 65 17.95 -3.74 -7.32
C ALA A 65 18.65 -3.80 -5.95
N ARG A 66 18.06 -4.48 -4.97
CA ARG A 66 18.66 -4.67 -3.64
C ARG A 66 19.87 -5.60 -3.59
N MET A 67 20.12 -6.39 -4.63
CA MET A 67 21.31 -7.23 -4.74
C MET A 67 22.49 -6.52 -5.41
N ILE A 68 22.25 -5.38 -6.06
CA ILE A 68 23.28 -4.55 -6.69
C ILE A 68 23.69 -3.35 -5.83
N ASP A 69 22.93 -3.07 -4.76
CA ASP A 69 23.28 -2.13 -3.68
C ASP A 69 24.14 -2.81 -2.60
#